data_AF-A0A1H3G8V0-F1
#
_entry.id   AF-A0A1H3G8V0-F1
#
_cell.length_a   1.000
_cell.length_b   1.000
_cell.length_c   1.000
_cell.angle_alpha   90.00
_cell.angle_beta   90.00
_cell.angle_gamma   90.00
#
_symmetry.space_group_name_H-M   'P 1'
#
loop_
_entity.id
_entity.type
_entity.pdbx_description
1 polymer ?
#
loop_
_entity_poly.entity_id
_entity_poly.type
_entity_poly.pdbx_seq_one_letter_code
_entity_poly.pdbx_strand_id
1 'polypeptide(L)'
;MDVSSIAVGFLAGAATTYLASYFMKSKTAATATTQTAFASSVNLPDQLWQAHEKLLKEMKQDLDTPEFQFHREFYVMKKGWGWARWGLHRKGPCLAYFLDDHDHLLQQLDTLATHGLISNEGEAGKNTIKFRLNDKFVELLRSRKL
;
A
#
# COMPACT_ATOMS: atom_id res chain seq x y z
N MET A 1 -47.85 8.67 21.02
CA MET A 1 -46.72 7.90 20.47
C MET A 1 -45.74 8.92 19.94
N ASP A 2 -44.55 8.98 20.53
CA ASP A 2 -43.54 10.01 20.27
C ASP A 2 -42.85 9.80 18.91
N VAL A 3 -42.58 10.90 18.20
CA VAL A 3 -42.11 10.94 16.80
C VAL A 3 -40.58 11.13 16.70
N SER A 4 -39.84 10.82 17.76
CA SER A 4 -38.41 11.12 17.89
C SER A 4 -37.53 9.87 17.82
N SER A 5 -37.55 9.16 16.68
CA SER A 5 -36.54 8.14 16.36
C SER A 5 -36.45 7.82 14.87
N ILE A 6 -36.05 8.82 14.08
CA ILE A 6 -35.48 8.57 12.73
C ILE A 6 -34.32 9.55 12.54
N ALA A 7 -33.16 9.29 13.17
CA ALA A 7 -31.92 9.98 12.86
C ALA A 7 -30.69 9.31 13.50
N VAL A 8 -30.55 7.99 13.43
CA VAL A 8 -29.27 7.35 13.77
C VAL A 8 -29.01 6.25 12.75
N GLY A 9 -28.05 6.50 11.85
CA GLY A 9 -27.58 5.44 10.96
C GLY A 9 -26.92 5.85 9.63
N PHE A 10 -26.44 7.07 9.44
CA PHE A 10 -25.78 7.44 8.17
C PHE A 10 -24.32 7.92 8.27
N LEU A 11 -23.68 7.82 9.43
CA LEU A 11 -22.28 8.25 9.62
C LEU A 11 -21.32 7.14 10.05
N ALA A 12 -21.58 5.89 9.64
CA ALA A 12 -20.66 4.77 9.81
C ALA A 12 -20.40 4.00 8.49
N GLY A 13 -20.74 4.60 7.34
CA GLY A 13 -20.66 3.93 6.04
C GLY A 13 -19.38 4.18 5.24
N ALA A 14 -18.72 5.33 5.39
CA ALA A 14 -17.70 5.76 4.42
C ALA A 14 -16.37 4.99 4.52
N ALA A 15 -15.94 4.59 5.72
CA ALA A 15 -14.65 3.92 5.91
C ALA A 15 -14.70 2.42 5.55
N THR A 16 -15.82 1.75 5.81
CA THR A 16 -16.02 0.32 5.49
C THR A 16 -16.18 0.09 3.99
N THR A 17 -16.88 0.97 3.27
CA THR A 17 -17.04 0.86 1.81
C THR A 17 -15.69 0.96 1.09
N TYR A 18 -14.79 1.84 1.53
CA TYR A 18 -13.49 2.02 0.86
C TYR A 18 -12.62 0.75 0.98
N LEU A 19 -12.50 0.19 2.20
CA LEU A 19 -11.71 -1.02 2.42
C LEU A 19 -12.33 -2.24 1.73
N ALA A 20 -13.65 -2.43 1.82
CA ALA A 20 -14.33 -3.52 1.13
C ALA A 20 -14.19 -3.42 -0.40
N SER A 21 -14.29 -2.20 -0.96
CA SER A 21 -14.14 -1.98 -2.40
C SER A 21 -12.72 -2.29 -2.88
N TYR A 22 -11.68 -2.00 -2.11
CA TYR A 22 -10.30 -2.30 -2.50
C TYR A 22 -10.03 -3.82 -2.50
N PHE A 23 -10.51 -4.53 -1.46
CA PHE A 23 -10.45 -6.00 -1.37
C PHE A 23 -11.47 -6.73 -2.27
N MET A 24 -12.45 -6.05 -2.86
CA MET A 24 -13.35 -6.63 -3.87
C MET A 24 -12.90 -6.29 -5.29
N LYS A 25 -12.36 -5.10 -5.54
CA LYS A 25 -11.82 -4.66 -6.84
C LYS A 25 -10.63 -5.51 -7.25
N SER A 26 -9.82 -6.01 -6.30
CA SER A 26 -8.78 -7.02 -6.52
C SER A 26 -9.29 -8.31 -7.16
N LYS A 27 -10.57 -8.68 -6.98
CA LYS A 27 -11.16 -9.90 -7.56
C LYS A 27 -11.58 -9.72 -9.03
N THR A 28 -11.74 -8.49 -9.49
CA THR A 28 -12.15 -8.16 -10.86
C THR A 28 -11.07 -7.42 -11.66
N ALA A 29 -10.00 -6.94 -11.03
CA ALA A 29 -8.93 -6.19 -11.67
C ALA A 29 -7.80 -7.12 -12.17
N ALA A 30 -8.15 -8.07 -13.04
CA ALA A 30 -7.21 -8.46 -14.08
C ALA A 30 -7.28 -7.36 -15.16
N THR A 31 -6.13 -6.78 -15.51
CA THR A 31 -5.93 -5.89 -16.67
C THR A 31 -6.69 -4.54 -16.67
N ALA A 32 -6.07 -3.49 -16.11
CA ALA A 32 -6.04 -2.14 -16.71
C ALA A 32 -5.12 -1.20 -15.89
N THR A 33 -3.81 -1.48 -15.88
CA THR A 33 -2.84 -0.48 -15.42
C THR A 33 -2.59 0.45 -16.59
N THR A 34 -3.31 1.58 -16.63
CA THR A 34 -2.94 2.72 -17.47
C THR A 34 -1.59 3.20 -16.96
N GLN A 35 -0.52 2.69 -17.56
CA GLN A 35 0.85 3.13 -17.29
C GLN A 35 0.96 4.56 -17.79
N THR A 36 0.71 5.54 -16.92
CA THR A 36 1.09 6.91 -17.21
C THR A 36 2.61 6.93 -17.18
N ALA A 37 3.21 6.82 -18.36
CA ALA A 37 4.65 6.83 -18.53
C ALA A 37 5.24 8.03 -17.78
N PHE A 38 6.41 7.79 -17.19
CA PHE A 38 7.23 8.66 -16.35
C PHE A 38 7.72 9.93 -17.10
N ALA A 39 6.80 10.65 -17.74
CA ALA A 39 7.07 11.77 -18.59
C ALA A 39 6.89 13.07 -17.79
N SER A 40 8.03 13.66 -17.45
CA SER A 40 8.20 15.12 -17.53
C SER A 40 7.66 15.99 -16.39
N SER A 41 7.84 15.60 -15.12
CA SER A 41 7.91 16.60 -14.06
C SER A 41 9.20 16.45 -13.26
N VAL A 42 10.10 17.41 -13.44
CA VAL A 42 11.42 17.52 -12.80
C VAL A 42 11.34 17.42 -11.27
N ASN A 43 10.15 17.65 -10.70
CA ASN A 43 9.90 17.67 -9.25
C ASN A 43 9.01 16.50 -8.75
N LEU A 44 8.61 15.53 -9.59
CA LEU A 44 7.76 14.41 -9.14
C LEU A 44 8.36 13.65 -7.95
N PRO A 45 9.67 13.30 -7.96
CA PRO A 45 10.27 12.60 -6.84
C PRO A 45 10.17 13.38 -5.53
N ASP A 46 10.39 14.70 -5.59
CA ASP A 46 10.32 15.58 -4.42
C ASP A 46 8.88 15.76 -3.93
N GLN A 47 7.92 15.91 -4.84
CA GLN A 47 6.50 16.02 -4.48
C GLN A 47 5.99 14.73 -3.84
N LEU A 48 6.34 13.56 -4.40
CA LEU A 48 6.00 12.27 -3.81
C LEU A 48 6.67 12.11 -2.45
N TRP A 49 7.94 12.50 -2.33
CA TRP A 49 8.65 12.46 -1.06
C TRP A 49 7.97 13.32 0.00
N GLN A 50 7.61 14.56 -0.33
CA GLN A 50 6.91 15.45 0.61
C GLN A 50 5.51 14.93 0.99
N ALA A 51 4.77 14.37 0.03
CA ALA A 51 3.41 13.89 0.26
C ALA A 51 3.38 12.57 1.08
N HIS A 52 4.40 11.74 0.95
CA HIS A 52 4.43 10.37 1.49
C HIS A 52 5.69 10.07 2.30
N GLU A 53 6.30 11.11 2.89
CA GLU A 53 7.63 11.05 3.52
C GLU A 53 7.76 9.88 4.49
N LYS A 54 6.80 9.71 5.40
CA LYS A 54 6.81 8.65 6.41
C LYS A 54 6.93 7.26 5.79
N LEU A 55 6.07 6.94 4.82
CA LEU A 55 6.07 5.63 4.16
C LEU A 55 7.33 5.41 3.33
N LEU A 56 7.75 6.43 2.56
CA LEU A 56 8.92 6.31 1.68
C LEU A 56 10.22 6.20 2.46
N LYS A 57 10.30 6.87 3.61
CA LYS A 57 11.43 6.73 4.55
C LYS A 57 11.51 5.33 5.13
N GLU A 58 10.38 4.74 5.52
CA GLU A 58 10.31 3.36 6.01
C GLU A 58 10.72 2.36 4.92
N MET A 59 10.13 2.47 3.72
CA MET A 59 10.52 1.66 2.56
C MET A 59 12.01 1.78 2.21
N LYS A 60 12.59 2.98 2.34
CA LYS A 60 14.03 3.16 2.16
C LYS A 60 14.83 2.42 3.23
N GLN A 61 14.49 2.59 4.50
CA GLN A 61 15.18 1.93 5.63
C GLN A 61 15.12 0.40 5.50
N ASP A 62 13.99 -0.12 5.07
CA ASP A 62 13.82 -1.53 4.75
C ASP A 62 14.78 -1.96 3.64
N LEU A 63 14.85 -1.23 2.53
CA LEU A 63 15.73 -1.55 1.40
C LEU A 63 17.23 -1.36 1.68
N ASP A 64 17.57 -0.58 2.70
CA ASP A 64 18.93 -0.39 3.21
C ASP A 64 19.32 -1.50 4.21
N THR A 65 18.35 -2.28 4.71
CA THR A 65 18.61 -3.43 5.58
C THR A 65 19.19 -4.59 4.75
N PRO A 66 20.34 -5.18 5.13
CA PRO A 66 21.02 -6.22 4.33
C PRO A 66 20.14 -7.43 3.97
N GLU A 67 19.20 -7.79 4.86
CA GLU A 67 18.25 -8.89 4.66
C GLU A 67 17.24 -8.60 3.54
N PHE A 68 16.91 -7.32 3.32
CA PHE A 68 15.85 -6.87 2.43
C PHE A 68 16.35 -6.12 1.19
N GLN A 69 17.66 -5.93 1.04
CA GLN A 69 18.23 -5.16 -0.08
C GLN A 69 17.80 -5.65 -1.49
N PHE A 70 17.53 -6.94 -1.65
CA PHE A 70 17.07 -7.51 -2.93
C PHE A 70 15.57 -7.82 -2.94
N HIS A 71 14.86 -7.54 -1.85
CA HIS A 71 13.42 -7.72 -1.82
C HIS A 71 12.76 -6.64 -2.67
N ARG A 72 11.82 -7.08 -3.50
CA ARG A 72 10.96 -6.22 -4.31
C ARG A 72 9.50 -6.40 -3.95
N GLU A 73 9.17 -7.49 -3.27
CA GLU A 73 7.80 -7.80 -2.91
C GLU A 73 7.53 -7.37 -1.48
N PHE A 74 6.36 -6.78 -1.27
CA PHE A 74 5.88 -6.43 0.05
C PHE A 74 4.39 -6.69 0.17
N TYR A 75 3.92 -6.80 1.42
CA TYR A 75 2.55 -7.14 1.74
C TYR A 75 1.88 -6.03 2.52
N VAL A 76 0.60 -5.80 2.24
CA VAL A 76 -0.22 -4.82 2.95
C VAL A 76 -1.38 -5.54 3.60
N MET A 77 -1.56 -5.32 4.91
CA MET A 77 -2.57 -6.03 5.67
C MET A 77 -3.05 -5.24 6.89
N LYS A 78 -4.16 -5.69 7.48
CA LYS A 78 -4.63 -5.18 8.78
C LYS A 78 -3.93 -5.91 9.92
N LYS A 79 -3.58 -5.19 10.98
CA LYS A 79 -3.17 -5.79 12.25
C LYS A 79 -4.34 -6.60 12.81
N GLY A 80 -4.06 -7.82 13.20
CA GLY A 80 -5.06 -8.70 13.79
C GLY A 80 -4.41 -9.98 14.29
N TRP A 81 -5.21 -10.78 15.01
CA TRP A 81 -4.81 -12.07 15.59
C TRP A 81 -4.19 -13.07 14.58
N GLY A 82 -4.37 -12.82 13.28
CA GLY A 82 -3.82 -13.64 12.21
C GLY A 82 -2.38 -13.32 11.78
N TRP A 83 -1.75 -12.23 12.22
CA TRP A 83 -0.37 -11.89 11.82
C TRP A 83 0.62 -12.98 12.20
N ALA A 84 0.61 -13.42 13.46
CA ALA A 84 1.47 -14.51 13.94
C ALA A 84 1.15 -15.87 13.25
N ARG A 85 -0.04 -15.99 12.65
CA ARG A 85 -0.51 -17.20 11.94
C ARG A 85 -0.26 -17.12 10.42
N TRP A 86 -0.01 -15.92 9.89
CA TRP A 86 0.45 -15.69 8.54
C TRP A 86 1.88 -16.24 8.46
N GLY A 87 2.01 -17.41 7.83
CA GLY A 87 3.27 -18.12 7.66
C GLY A 87 4.26 -17.41 6.73
N LEU A 88 4.45 -16.10 6.86
CA LEU A 88 5.57 -15.38 6.26
C LEU A 88 6.88 -16.01 6.72
N HIS A 89 6.95 -16.46 7.98
CA HIS A 89 8.03 -17.33 8.48
C HIS A 89 8.26 -18.61 7.65
N ARG A 90 7.26 -19.14 6.93
CA ARG A 90 7.41 -20.33 6.08
C ARG A 90 8.02 -20.04 4.70
N LYS A 91 8.06 -18.78 4.27
CA LYS A 91 8.65 -18.34 2.99
C LYS A 91 9.90 -17.46 3.14
N GLY A 92 10.33 -17.18 4.37
CA GLY A 92 11.52 -16.37 4.66
C GLY A 92 11.18 -14.94 5.09
N PRO A 93 12.20 -14.10 5.32
CA PRO A 93 11.99 -12.70 5.68
C PRO A 93 11.19 -11.99 4.58
N CYS A 94 10.26 -11.11 4.96
CA CYS A 94 9.44 -10.35 4.02
C CYS A 94 9.20 -8.92 4.53
N LEU A 95 8.86 -8.03 3.61
CA LEU A 95 8.41 -6.68 3.94
C LEU A 95 6.90 -6.67 4.10
N ALA A 96 6.41 -6.06 5.17
CA ALA A 96 4.99 -5.95 5.46
C ALA A 96 4.66 -4.59 6.06
N TYR A 97 3.68 -3.90 5.48
CA TYR A 97 3.16 -2.63 5.97
C TYR A 97 1.72 -2.82 6.46
N PHE A 98 1.40 -2.21 7.59
CA PHE A 98 0.10 -2.36 8.22
C PHE A 98 -0.78 -1.14 7.99
N LEU A 99 -2.05 -1.39 7.64
CA LEU A 99 -3.05 -0.32 7.49
C LEU A 99 -3.22 0.50 8.78
N ASP A 100 -2.95 -0.10 9.94
CA ASP A 100 -3.09 0.55 11.24
C ASP A 100 -1.92 1.48 11.60
N ASP A 101 -0.77 1.36 10.92
CA ASP A 101 0.43 2.19 11.19
C ASP A 101 0.52 3.43 10.31
N HIS A 102 -0.27 3.47 9.24
CA HIS A 102 -0.24 4.48 8.21
C HIS A 102 -1.66 4.93 7.85
N ASP A 103 -1.98 6.16 8.24
CA ASP A 103 -3.18 6.82 7.74
C ASP A 103 -3.14 6.87 6.22
N HIS A 104 -4.25 6.48 5.59
CA HIS A 104 -4.40 6.50 4.13
C HIS A 104 -3.41 5.63 3.35
N LEU A 105 -2.78 4.59 3.94
CA LEU A 105 -1.79 3.73 3.27
C LEU A 105 -2.22 3.27 1.87
N LEU A 106 -3.45 2.77 1.73
CA LEU A 106 -3.96 2.31 0.43
C LEU A 106 -4.01 3.41 -0.62
N GLN A 107 -4.36 4.63 -0.23
CA GLN A 107 -4.38 5.78 -1.12
C GLN A 107 -2.96 6.17 -1.54
N GLN A 108 -2.00 6.14 -0.60
CA GLN A 108 -0.59 6.40 -0.91
C GLN A 108 -0.05 5.36 -1.92
N LEU A 109 -0.36 4.09 -1.71
CA LEU A 109 0.03 3.00 -2.61
C LEU A 109 -0.65 3.10 -3.98
N ASP A 110 -1.91 3.53 -4.03
CA ASP A 110 -2.62 3.74 -5.30
C ASP A 110 -1.98 4.87 -6.12
N THR A 111 -1.55 5.96 -5.46
CA THR A 111 -0.76 7.02 -6.10
C THR A 111 0.55 6.46 -6.65
N LEU A 112 1.31 5.72 -5.84
CA LEU A 112 2.57 5.09 -6.30
C LEU A 112 2.35 4.13 -7.47
N ALA A 113 1.25 3.36 -7.46
CA ALA A 113 0.89 2.44 -8.53
C ALA A 113 0.51 3.18 -9.82
N THR A 114 -0.24 4.26 -9.71
CA THR A 114 -0.63 5.12 -10.84
C THR A 114 0.59 5.75 -11.53
N HIS A 115 1.64 6.06 -10.76
CA HIS A 115 2.93 6.51 -11.27
C HIS A 115 3.86 5.39 -11.75
N GLY A 116 3.43 4.13 -11.71
CA GLY A 116 4.21 2.97 -12.13
C GLY A 116 5.41 2.65 -11.24
N LEU A 117 5.44 3.19 -10.01
CA LEU A 117 6.50 2.96 -9.02
C LEU A 117 6.34 1.62 -8.31
N ILE A 118 5.10 1.15 -8.18
CA ILE A 118 4.76 -0.18 -7.67
C ILE A 118 3.73 -0.85 -8.56
N SER A 119 3.66 -2.18 -8.55
CA SER A 119 2.57 -2.97 -9.13
C SER A 119 1.78 -3.66 -8.04
N ASN A 120 0.46 -3.70 -8.19
CA ASN A 120 -0.41 -4.53 -7.38
C ASN A 120 -0.47 -5.93 -8.00
N GLU A 121 0.01 -6.93 -7.26
CA GLU A 121 0.05 -8.33 -7.68
C GLU A 121 -1.20 -9.11 -7.22
N GLY A 122 -2.16 -8.43 -6.58
CA GLY A 122 -3.42 -8.99 -6.14
C GLY A 122 -3.40 -9.53 -4.70
N GLU A 123 -4.42 -10.32 -4.38
CA GLU A 123 -4.58 -10.90 -3.04
C GLU A 123 -3.60 -12.06 -2.83
N ALA A 124 -2.75 -11.95 -1.80
CA ALA A 124 -1.90 -13.05 -1.36
C ALA A 124 -2.56 -13.94 -0.30
N GLY A 125 -3.75 -13.54 0.19
CA GLY A 125 -4.53 -14.29 1.17
C GLY A 125 -5.63 -13.44 1.79
N LYS A 126 -6.29 -13.96 2.83
CA LYS A 126 -7.44 -13.29 3.46
C LYS A 126 -7.01 -11.94 4.05
N ASN A 127 -7.52 -10.85 3.48
CA ASN A 127 -7.24 -9.46 3.85
C ASN A 127 -5.77 -9.03 3.67
N THR A 128 -5.05 -9.63 2.73
CA THR A 128 -3.66 -9.27 2.41
C THR A 128 -3.47 -9.06 0.93
N ILE A 129 -2.80 -7.96 0.58
CA ILE A 129 -2.53 -7.58 -0.80
C ILE A 129 -1.03 -7.57 -0.99
N LYS A 130 -0.58 -8.18 -2.09
CA LYS A 130 0.82 -8.22 -2.47
C LYS A 130 1.10 -7.11 -3.47
N PHE A 131 2.18 -6.40 -3.25
CA PHE A 131 2.71 -5.42 -4.16
C PHE A 131 4.15 -5.74 -4.52
N ARG A 132 4.61 -5.17 -5.63
CA ARG A 132 6.00 -5.25 -6.07
C ARG A 132 6.53 -3.86 -6.41
N LEU A 133 7.71 -3.55 -5.89
CA LEU A 133 8.46 -2.34 -6.18
C LEU A 133 9.07 -2.44 -7.58
N ASN A 134 8.99 -1.35 -8.35
CA ASN A 134 9.72 -1.18 -9.60
C ASN A 134 11.20 -0.90 -9.31
N ASP A 135 12.11 -1.42 -10.12
CA ASP A 135 13.56 -1.18 -9.94
C ASP A 135 13.93 0.30 -10.01
N LYS A 136 13.27 1.08 -10.88
CA LYS A 136 13.47 2.54 -10.95
C LYS A 136 13.07 3.23 -9.66
N PHE A 137 12.03 2.73 -9.00
CA PHE A 137 11.58 3.28 -7.72
C PHE A 137 12.56 2.93 -6.60
N VAL A 138 13.10 1.71 -6.59
CA VAL A 138 14.14 1.30 -5.64
C VAL A 138 15.40 2.15 -5.79
N GLU A 139 15.83 2.42 -7.02
CA GLU A 139 16.96 3.32 -7.30
C GLU A 139 16.68 4.73 -6.77
N LEU A 140 15.47 5.25 -7.01
CA LEU A 140 15.04 6.55 -6.48
C LEU A 140 15.14 6.59 -4.95
N LEU A 141 14.56 5.59 -4.26
CA LEU A 141 14.61 5.49 -2.80
C LEU A 141 16.05 5.41 -2.27
N ARG A 142 16.94 4.69 -2.94
CA ARG A 142 18.35 4.57 -2.55
C ARG A 142 19.14 5.85 -2.77
N SER A 143 18.86 6.56 -3.86
CA SER A 143 19.54 7.80 -4.20
C SER A 143 19.22 8.96 -3.24
N ARG A 144 18.12 8.85 -2.48
CA ARG A 144 17.70 9.87 -1.53
C ARG A 144 18.63 9.91 -0.32
N LYS A 145 19.18 11.10 -0.03
CA LYS A 145 19.85 11.38 1.25
C LYS A 145 18.78 11.66 2.30
N LEU A 146 18.85 10.95 3.42
CA LEU A 146 18.00 11.15 4.60
C LEU A 146 18.45 12.37 5.42
#